data_AF-A0A124FD70-F1
#
_entry.id   AF-A0A124FD70-F1
#
_cell.length_a   1.000
_cell.length_b   1.000
_cell.length_c   1.000
_cell.angle_alpha   90.00
_cell.angle_beta   90.00
_cell.angle_gamma   90.00
#
_symmetry.space_group_name_H-M   'P 1'
#
loop_
_entity.id
_entity.type
_entity.pdbx_description
1 polymer ?
#
loop_
_entity_poly.entity_id
_entity_poly.type
_entity_poly.pdbx_seq_one_letter_code
_entity_poly.pdbx_strand_id
1 'polypeptide(L)'
;MYWECKGPKNTDKTVELAVKRAKELGINHIVVASHTGKTAEKFIGCGLHVVCVGHHVGFRGPGVNEFPEEMKKKLENAGIDVLITTHLMAGLDRCLRFKFQGIYPSEIIANTLRMFGQGVKVCIEVAEWHWMQG
;
A
#
# COMPACT_ATOMS: atom_id res chain seq x y z
N MET A 1 -5.53 -0.73 -18.94
CA MET A 1 -4.19 -1.33 -19.14
C MET A 1 -4.20 -2.72 -18.53
N TYR A 2 -3.58 -3.70 -19.18
CA TYR A 2 -3.32 -5.02 -18.62
C TYR A 2 -1.83 -5.35 -18.67
N TRP A 3 -1.33 -6.04 -17.66
CA TRP A 3 0.05 -6.53 -17.59
C TRP A 3 0.09 -8.02 -17.89
N GLU A 4 1.02 -8.47 -18.73
CA GLU A 4 1.15 -9.89 -19.08
C GLU A 4 1.68 -10.74 -17.92
N CYS A 5 2.55 -10.17 -17.08
CA CYS A 5 3.11 -10.83 -15.92
C CYS A 5 2.94 -9.98 -14.66
N LYS A 6 2.99 -10.62 -13.49
CA LYS A 6 2.98 -9.93 -12.19
C LYS A 6 4.40 -9.55 -11.76
N GLY A 7 4.51 -8.50 -10.93
CA GLY A 7 5.72 -8.23 -10.16
C GLY A 7 6.41 -6.88 -10.45
N PRO A 8 7.64 -6.70 -9.93
CA PRO A 8 8.34 -5.40 -9.90
C PRO A 8 8.65 -4.81 -11.27
N LYS A 9 8.71 -5.64 -12.32
CA LYS A 9 8.96 -5.20 -13.71
C LYS A 9 7.92 -4.18 -14.20
N ASN A 10 6.72 -4.20 -13.62
CA ASN A 10 5.64 -3.31 -14.01
C ASN A 10 5.62 -2.01 -13.19
N THR A 11 6.44 -1.89 -12.14
CA THR A 11 6.31 -0.80 -11.16
C THR A 11 6.49 0.57 -11.82
N ASP A 12 7.56 0.80 -12.58
CA ASP A 12 7.85 2.12 -13.17
C ASP A 12 6.71 2.62 -14.06
N LYS A 13 6.26 1.78 -14.99
CA LYS A 13 5.19 2.14 -15.91
C LYS A 13 3.81 2.17 -15.23
N THR A 14 3.61 1.45 -14.12
CA THR A 14 2.40 1.62 -13.27
C THR A 14 2.39 2.99 -12.60
N VAL A 15 3.53 3.42 -12.04
CA VAL A 15 3.69 4.75 -11.41
C VAL A 15 3.43 5.85 -12.42
N GLU A 16 4.05 5.77 -13.60
CA GLU A 16 3.88 6.74 -14.68
C GLU A 16 2.40 6.90 -15.07
N LEU A 17 1.70 5.78 -15.30
CA LEU A 17 0.30 5.80 -15.70
C LEU A 17 -0.63 6.26 -14.59
N ALA A 18 -0.34 5.94 -13.33
CA ALA A 18 -1.10 6.42 -12.19
C ALA A 18 -0.99 7.94 -12.05
N VAL A 19 0.22 8.50 -12.12
CA VAL A 19 0.46 9.95 -12.05
C VAL A 19 -0.19 10.66 -13.24
N LYS A 20 -0.01 10.14 -14.45
CA LYS A 20 -0.64 10.69 -15.66
C LYS A 20 -2.15 10.74 -15.51
N ARG A 21 -2.78 9.62 -15.13
CA ARG A 21 -4.23 9.54 -14.98
C ARG A 21 -4.77 10.44 -13.88
N ALA A 22 -4.06 10.56 -12.76
CA ALA A 22 -4.42 11.47 -11.68
C ALA A 22 -4.44 12.92 -12.17
N LYS A 23 -3.41 13.35 -12.91
CA LYS A 23 -3.34 14.70 -13.50
C LYS A 23 -4.46 14.95 -14.53
N GLU A 24 -4.75 13.98 -15.40
CA GLU A 24 -5.85 14.08 -16.37
C GLU A 24 -7.23 14.23 -15.70
N LEU A 25 -7.40 13.65 -14.51
CA LEU A 25 -8.64 13.69 -13.76
C LEU A 25 -8.71 14.85 -12.75
N GLY A 26 -7.65 15.65 -12.61
CA GLY A 26 -7.56 16.67 -11.56
C GLY A 26 -7.53 16.08 -10.14
N ILE A 27 -7.08 14.83 -9.98
CA ILE A 27 -6.91 14.19 -8.68
C ILE A 27 -5.56 14.63 -8.11
N ASN A 28 -5.60 15.23 -6.91
CA ASN A 28 -4.41 15.77 -6.25
C ASN A 28 -3.73 14.77 -5.30
N HIS A 29 -4.37 13.66 -4.97
CA HIS A 29 -3.88 12.69 -3.97
C HIS A 29 -3.59 11.32 -4.60
N ILE A 30 -2.46 10.71 -4.20
CA ILE A 30 -2.11 9.32 -4.52
C ILE A 30 -1.75 8.58 -3.24
N VAL A 31 -2.34 7.40 -3.06
CA VAL A 31 -1.95 6.47 -2.01
C VAL A 31 -1.12 5.34 -2.62
N VAL A 32 0.05 5.06 -2.07
CA VAL A 32 0.98 4.03 -2.55
C VAL A 32 1.31 3.02 -1.45
N ALA A 33 1.12 1.74 -1.73
CA ALA A 33 1.58 0.67 -0.85
C ALA A 33 3.08 0.41 -1.09
N SER A 34 3.90 0.53 -0.04
CA SER A 34 5.35 0.29 -0.14
C SER A 34 5.95 -0.13 1.20
N HIS A 35 6.29 -1.41 1.34
CA HIS A 35 6.80 -1.97 2.59
C HIS A 35 8.26 -1.58 2.93
N THR A 36 9.09 -1.25 1.93
CA THR A 36 10.48 -0.76 2.11
C THR A 36 10.68 0.70 1.69
N GLY A 37 9.62 1.42 1.30
CA GLY A 37 9.72 2.78 0.73
C GLY A 37 10.20 2.87 -0.73
N LYS A 38 10.83 1.83 -1.30
CA LYS A 38 11.37 1.86 -2.68
C LYS A 38 10.36 2.21 -3.78
N THR A 39 9.09 1.85 -3.62
CA THR A 39 8.06 2.19 -4.61
C THR A 39 7.60 3.63 -4.44
N ALA A 40 7.45 4.09 -3.19
CA ALA A 40 7.07 5.47 -2.88
C ALA A 40 8.12 6.48 -3.34
N GLU A 41 9.40 6.12 -3.29
CA GLU A 41 10.50 6.96 -3.78
C GLU A 41 10.31 7.39 -5.25
N LYS A 42 9.66 6.56 -6.07
CA LYS A 42 9.40 6.84 -7.48
C LYS A 42 8.36 7.96 -7.70
N PHE A 43 7.64 8.36 -6.65
CA PHE A 43 6.67 9.45 -6.69
C PHE A 43 7.25 10.80 -6.24
N ILE A 44 8.52 10.84 -5.81
CA ILE A 44 9.17 12.11 -5.45
C ILE A 44 9.15 13.05 -6.66
N GLY A 45 8.68 14.28 -6.44
CA GLY A 45 8.59 15.28 -7.50
C GLY A 45 7.49 15.04 -8.54
N CYS A 46 6.54 14.11 -8.30
CA CYS A 46 5.44 13.88 -9.26
C CYS A 46 4.43 15.04 -9.33
N GLY A 47 4.46 15.96 -8.35
CA GLY A 47 3.59 17.14 -8.27
C GLY A 47 2.19 16.84 -7.72
N LEU A 48 2.03 15.74 -6.99
CA LEU A 48 0.81 15.32 -6.33
C LEU A 48 1.09 15.11 -4.84
N HIS A 49 0.05 15.14 -4.01
CA HIS A 49 0.14 14.77 -2.60
C HIS A 49 0.18 13.25 -2.46
N VAL A 50 1.30 12.71 -1.96
CA VAL A 50 1.54 11.27 -1.94
C VAL A 50 1.52 10.77 -0.50
N VAL A 51 0.74 9.73 -0.25
CA VAL A 51 0.71 9.01 1.03
C VAL A 51 1.25 7.60 0.81
N CYS A 52 2.39 7.30 1.42
CA CYS A 52 3.00 5.98 1.43
C CYS A 52 2.49 5.16 2.62
N VAL A 53 1.86 4.01 2.35
CA VAL A 53 1.41 3.07 3.38
C VAL A 53 2.33 1.86 3.41
N GLY A 54 3.01 1.67 4.54
CA GLY A 54 3.88 0.53 4.83
C GLY A 54 3.20 -0.55 5.69
N HIS A 55 3.85 -1.70 5.82
CA HIS A 55 3.38 -2.77 6.71
C HIS A 55 3.56 -2.37 8.19
N HIS A 56 2.63 -2.77 9.05
CA HIS A 56 2.83 -2.71 10.50
C HIS A 56 4.11 -3.42 10.95
N VAL A 57 4.74 -2.87 11.99
CA VAL A 57 5.85 -3.52 12.69
C VAL A 57 5.38 -4.88 13.20
N GLY A 58 6.15 -5.94 12.95
CA GLY A 58 5.76 -7.30 13.29
C GLY A 58 5.31 -8.15 12.11
N PHE A 59 5.05 -7.56 10.93
CA PHE A 59 4.52 -8.29 9.78
C PHE A 59 5.43 -9.42 9.29
N ARG A 60 6.73 -9.15 9.11
CA ARG A 60 7.73 -10.14 8.69
C ARG A 60 8.18 -11.05 9.84
N GLY A 61 8.07 -10.56 11.07
CA GLY A 61 8.42 -11.27 12.30
C GLY A 61 8.31 -10.35 13.51
N PRO A 62 8.22 -10.89 14.73
CA PRO A 62 8.02 -10.10 15.95
C PRO A 62 9.04 -8.96 16.09
N GLY A 63 8.56 -7.72 16.24
CA GLY A 63 9.41 -6.54 16.39
C GLY A 63 10.17 -6.09 15.13
N VAL A 64 10.03 -6.80 14.00
CA VAL A 64 10.71 -6.43 12.76
C VAL A 64 9.97 -5.29 12.07
N ASN A 65 10.68 -4.18 11.88
CA ASN A 65 10.25 -3.08 11.01
C ASN A 65 10.93 -3.21 9.64
N GLU A 66 10.14 -3.41 8.59
CA GLU A 66 10.64 -3.52 7.21
C GLU A 66 10.92 -2.16 6.56
N PHE A 67 10.48 -1.07 7.19
CA PHE A 67 10.57 0.29 6.70
C PHE A 67 11.72 1.02 7.42
N PRO A 68 12.89 1.21 6.78
CA PRO A 68 14.03 1.85 7.42
C PRO A 68 13.73 3.30 7.79
N GLU A 69 14.18 3.72 8.97
CA GLU A 69 13.97 5.10 9.46
C GLU A 69 14.60 6.14 8.52
N GLU A 70 15.76 5.84 7.93
CA GLU A 70 16.41 6.70 6.94
C GLU A 70 15.55 6.88 5.68
N MET A 71 14.90 5.80 5.23
CA MET A 71 13.98 5.87 4.09
C MET A 71 12.73 6.67 4.42
N LYS A 72 12.20 6.50 5.64
CA LYS A 72 11.06 7.29 6.12
C LYS A 72 11.37 8.79 6.09
N LYS A 73 12.47 9.19 6.73
CA LYS A 73 12.93 10.59 6.72
C LYS A 73 13.17 11.12 5.32
N LYS A 74 13.76 10.31 4.43
CA LYS A 74 13.97 10.69 3.02
C LYS A 74 12.65 11.00 2.31
N LEU A 75 11.62 10.18 2.51
CA LEU A 75 10.31 10.38 1.90
C LEU A 75 9.57 11.58 2.49
N GLU A 76 9.57 11.71 3.82
CA GLU A 76 8.94 12.84 4.52
C GLU A 76 9.60 14.18 4.12
N ASN A 77 10.94 14.23 4.05
CA ASN A 77 11.66 15.42 3.57
C ASN A 77 11.37 15.75 2.10
N ALA A 78 10.92 14.78 1.31
CA ALA A 78 10.51 14.96 -0.07
C ALA A 78 9.01 15.31 -0.22
N GLY A 79 8.30 15.53 0.88
CA GLY A 79 6.88 15.88 0.89
C GLY A 79 5.93 14.70 0.72
N ILE A 80 6.37 13.48 1.06
CA ILE A 80 5.56 12.26 1.03
C ILE A 80 5.22 11.87 2.47
N ASP A 81 3.93 11.77 2.79
CA ASP A 81 3.48 11.29 4.09
C ASP A 81 3.71 9.79 4.21
N VAL A 82 4.25 9.33 5.33
CA VAL A 82 4.49 7.90 5.58
C VAL A 82 3.63 7.40 6.73
N LEU A 83 2.74 6.45 6.41
CA LEU A 83 1.89 5.76 7.37
C LEU A 83 2.33 4.31 7.53
N ILE A 84 2.71 3.93 8.75
CA ILE A 84 3.01 2.55 9.13
C ILE A 84 1.84 2.04 9.98
N THR A 85 1.05 1.10 9.45
CA THR A 85 -0.21 0.73 10.09
C THR A 85 -0.64 -0.71 9.83
N THR A 86 -1.61 -1.17 10.60
CA THR A 86 -2.18 -2.51 10.50
C THR A 86 -2.98 -2.67 9.22
N HIS A 87 -2.86 -3.85 8.61
CA HIS A 87 -3.63 -4.22 7.42
C HIS A 87 -5.10 -4.39 7.81
N LEU A 88 -5.98 -3.54 7.28
CA LEU A 88 -7.40 -3.58 7.61
C LEU A 88 -8.02 -4.95 7.29
N MET A 89 -7.70 -5.52 6.12
CA MET A 89 -8.28 -6.79 5.67
C MET A 89 -7.56 -8.03 6.20
N ALA A 90 -6.90 -7.88 7.35
CA ALA A 90 -6.24 -8.95 8.07
C ALA A 90 -6.39 -8.74 9.57
N GLY A 91 -5.94 -7.59 10.08
CA GLY A 91 -6.15 -7.12 11.45
C GLY A 91 -6.20 -8.22 12.52
N LEU A 92 -7.27 -8.17 13.33
CA LEU A 92 -7.54 -9.15 14.38
C LEU A 92 -7.92 -10.51 13.82
N ASP A 93 -8.62 -10.56 12.68
CA ASP A 93 -9.04 -11.80 12.02
C ASP A 93 -7.84 -12.72 11.73
N ARG A 94 -6.69 -12.16 11.36
CA ARG A 94 -5.45 -12.92 11.15
C ARG A 94 -4.97 -13.60 12.43
N CYS A 95 -5.06 -12.92 13.56
CA CYS A 95 -4.71 -13.49 14.87
C CYS A 95 -5.68 -14.62 15.25
N LEU A 96 -6.98 -14.42 15.00
CA LEU A 96 -8.00 -15.45 15.22
C LEU A 96 -7.74 -16.68 14.34
N ARG A 97 -7.46 -16.49 13.04
CA ARG A 97 -7.08 -17.58 12.13
C ARG A 97 -5.86 -18.34 12.61
N PHE A 98 -4.81 -17.66 13.05
CA PHE A 98 -3.61 -18.35 13.54
C PHE A 98 -3.89 -19.22 14.78
N LYS A 99 -4.77 -18.77 15.67
CA LYS A 99 -5.06 -19.48 16.92
C LYS A 99 -6.15 -20.54 16.78
N PHE A 100 -7.22 -20.21 16.08
CA PHE A 100 -8.45 -21.00 16.03
C PHE A 100 -8.70 -21.63 14.65
N GLN A 101 -7.85 -21.34 13.66
CA GLN A 101 -8.04 -21.75 12.25
C GLN A 101 -9.32 -21.14 11.64
N GLY A 102 -9.64 -21.50 10.40
CA GLY A 102 -10.84 -21.02 9.69
C GLY A 102 -10.62 -19.82 8.78
N ILE A 103 -11.71 -19.20 8.34
CA ILE A 103 -11.71 -17.98 7.52
C ILE A 103 -12.70 -16.98 8.11
N TYR A 104 -12.29 -15.73 8.22
CA TYR A 104 -13.04 -14.66 8.89
C TYR A 104 -13.41 -13.56 7.88
N PRO A 105 -14.43 -12.72 8.17
CA PRO A 105 -15.01 -11.81 7.19
C PRO A 105 -13.99 -10.97 6.42
N SER A 106 -12.98 -10.38 7.09
CA SER A 106 -11.99 -9.54 6.41
C SER A 106 -11.14 -10.33 5.40
N GLU A 107 -10.86 -11.59 5.70
CA GLU A 107 -10.10 -12.48 4.82
C GLU A 107 -10.93 -13.02 3.67
N ILE A 108 -12.24 -13.22 3.86
CA ILE A 108 -13.18 -13.54 2.79
C ILE A 108 -13.17 -12.40 1.76
N ILE A 109 -13.35 -11.15 2.21
CA ILE A 109 -13.33 -9.97 1.34
C ILE A 109 -11.95 -9.87 0.65
N ALA A 110 -10.86 -10.08 1.38
CA ALA A 110 -9.51 -10.06 0.81
C ALA A 110 -9.33 -11.10 -0.30
N ASN A 111 -9.86 -12.31 -0.09
CA ASN A 111 -9.79 -13.38 -1.09
C ASN A 111 -10.66 -13.07 -2.32
N THR A 112 -11.83 -12.47 -2.13
CA THR A 112 -12.66 -11.99 -3.24
C THR A 112 -11.92 -10.94 -4.07
N LEU A 113 -11.28 -9.94 -3.45
CA LEU A 113 -10.52 -8.92 -4.17
C LEU A 113 -9.30 -9.48 -4.90
N ARG A 114 -8.66 -10.53 -4.35
CA ARG A 114 -7.54 -11.21 -4.99
C ARG A 114 -7.91 -11.89 -6.30
N MET A 115 -9.19 -12.13 -6.58
CA MET A 115 -9.65 -12.59 -7.90
C MET A 115 -9.30 -11.59 -9.01
N PHE A 116 -9.23 -10.29 -8.69
CA PHE A 116 -8.77 -9.24 -9.60
C PHE A 116 -7.25 -9.03 -9.57
N GLY A 117 -6.53 -9.78 -8.72
CA GLY A 117 -5.10 -9.70 -8.52
C GLY A 117 -4.71 -9.20 -7.13
N GLN A 118 -3.52 -9.60 -6.67
CA GLN A 118 -3.00 -9.18 -5.35
C GLN A 118 -2.88 -7.67 -5.22
N GLY A 119 -2.49 -6.97 -6.30
CA GLY A 119 -2.36 -5.52 -6.32
C GLY A 119 -3.68 -4.79 -6.07
N VAL A 120 -4.79 -5.25 -6.65
CA VAL A 120 -6.10 -4.61 -6.49
C VAL A 120 -6.58 -4.70 -5.05
N LYS A 121 -6.44 -5.87 -4.42
CA LYS A 121 -6.70 -6.04 -2.98
C LYS A 121 -5.88 -5.04 -2.17
N VAL A 122 -4.57 -4.94 -2.44
CA VAL A 122 -3.69 -4.04 -1.70
C VAL A 122 -4.08 -2.57 -1.91
N CYS A 123 -4.44 -2.16 -3.12
CA CYS A 123 -4.91 -0.80 -3.40
C CYS A 123 -6.12 -0.42 -2.54
N ILE A 124 -7.11 -1.33 -2.44
CA ILE A 124 -8.30 -1.10 -1.62
C ILE A 124 -7.91 -1.06 -0.13
N GLU A 125 -7.06 -1.98 0.34
CA GLU A 125 -6.62 -2.03 1.74
C GLU A 125 -5.91 -0.75 2.20
N VAL A 126 -5.12 -0.10 1.33
CA VAL A 126 -4.41 1.13 1.70
C VAL A 126 -5.24 2.41 1.48
N ALA A 127 -6.21 2.39 0.57
CA ALA A 127 -7.03 3.56 0.26
C ALA A 127 -7.95 3.98 1.41
N GLU A 128 -8.42 3.03 2.22
CA GLU A 128 -9.30 3.27 3.37
C GLU A 128 -8.72 4.29 4.37
N TRP A 129 -7.40 4.34 4.54
CA TRP A 129 -6.74 5.26 5.47
C TRP A 129 -6.84 6.72 5.05
N HIS A 130 -6.95 7.02 3.77
CA HIS A 130 -7.09 8.40 3.30
C HIS A 130 -8.45 8.99 3.70
N TRP A 131 -9.49 8.16 3.79
CA TRP A 131 -10.84 8.59 4.15
C TRP A 131 -11.04 8.84 5.64
N MET A 132 -10.19 8.28 6.51
CA MET A 132 -10.30 8.43 7.97
C MET A 132 -9.68 9.73 8.52
N GLN A 133 -9.02 10.53 7.69
CA GLN A 133 -8.42 11.81 8.10
C GLN A 133 -9.19 13.04 7.59
N GLY A 134 -10.36 12.83 6.98
CA GLY A 134 -11.28 13.89 6.51
C GLY A 134 -12.37 14.24 7.50
#